data_AF-A0A9W7DBZ1-F1
#
_entry.id   AF-A0A9W7DBZ1-F1
#
_cell.length_a   1.000
_cell.length_b   1.000
_cell.length_c   1.000
_cell.angle_alpha   90.00
_cell.angle_beta   90.00
_cell.angle_gamma   90.00
#
_symmetry.space_group_name_H-M   'P 1'
#
loop_
_entity.id
_entity.type
_entity.pdbx_description
1 polymer ?
#
loop_
_entity_poly.entity_id
_entity_poly.type
_entity_poly.pdbx_seq_one_letter_code
_entity_poly.pdbx_strand_id
1 'polypeptide(L)'
;MLGVDTVNINNQHTQAGPVVNKDAELNTEFSSKAVDFVQRRQDVIRFVQDAIAASVDRQKLNADNKGRGNTNEFKIGSLVLVATHNLAKHAVSDFGVSLLAPHFIGPFTVLAKHGNAYTLDIPSSMRLHPTFMLGG
;
A
#
# COMPACT_ATOMS: atom_id res chain seq x y z
N MET A 1 55.59 75.28 -22.40
CA MET A 1 55.68 75.09 -23.86
C MET A 1 55.26 73.67 -24.15
N LEU A 2 54.19 73.47 -24.91
CA LEU A 2 53.64 72.16 -25.27
C LEU A 2 54.56 71.47 -26.29
N GLY A 3 54.64 70.15 -26.21
CA GLY A 3 55.30 69.29 -27.20
C GLY A 3 55.25 67.83 -26.75
N VAL A 4 54.15 67.16 -27.07
CA VAL A 4 54.06 65.70 -27.09
C VAL A 4 54.66 65.21 -28.40
N ASP A 5 55.36 64.07 -28.37
CA ASP A 5 55.19 63.01 -29.36
C ASP A 5 55.78 61.69 -28.83
N THR A 6 55.05 60.63 -29.16
CA THR A 6 55.05 59.30 -28.56
C THR A 6 56.01 58.36 -29.31
N VAL A 7 56.79 57.52 -28.62
CA VAL A 7 57.31 56.26 -29.22
C VAL A 7 57.20 55.09 -28.23
N ASN A 8 56.45 54.10 -28.71
CA ASN A 8 56.13 52.78 -28.19
C ASN A 8 57.28 51.78 -28.38
N ILE A 9 57.65 50.99 -27.35
CA ILE A 9 58.29 49.68 -27.54
C ILE A 9 57.82 48.65 -26.48
N ASN A 10 56.69 48.03 -26.78
CA ASN A 10 56.48 46.57 -26.88
C ASN A 10 57.09 45.63 -25.82
N ASN A 11 56.16 45.06 -25.06
CA ASN A 11 56.24 43.87 -24.24
C ASN A 11 56.38 42.58 -25.09
N GLN A 12 57.44 41.79 -24.88
CA GLN A 12 57.63 40.39 -25.32
C GLN A 12 58.71 39.80 -24.37
N HIS A 13 58.69 38.62 -23.77
CA HIS A 13 57.84 37.44 -23.83
C HIS A 13 58.29 36.53 -22.65
N THR A 14 57.39 36.08 -21.78
CA THR A 14 57.41 34.68 -21.31
C THR A 14 55.98 34.28 -21.00
N GLN A 15 55.34 33.73 -22.03
CA GLN A 15 54.07 33.04 -21.95
C GLN A 15 54.19 31.86 -20.97
N ALA A 16 53.68 32.01 -19.75
CA ALA A 16 53.26 30.86 -18.96
C ALA A 16 51.96 30.33 -19.58
N GLY A 17 51.94 29.05 -19.96
CA GLY A 17 50.73 28.40 -20.47
C GLY A 17 49.57 28.49 -19.47
N PRO A 18 48.33 28.15 -19.89
CA PRO A 18 47.19 28.19 -18.99
C PRO A 18 47.45 27.23 -17.83
N VAL A 19 47.69 27.77 -16.64
CA VAL A 19 47.75 26.99 -15.41
C VAL A 19 46.31 26.60 -15.12
N VAL A 20 45.88 25.47 -15.68
CA VAL A 20 44.59 24.86 -15.33
C VAL A 20 44.66 24.58 -13.83
N ASN A 21 43.88 25.34 -13.07
CA ASN A 21 43.76 25.18 -11.63
C ASN A 21 43.01 23.86 -11.37
N LYS A 22 43.78 22.79 -11.28
CA LYS A 22 43.33 21.41 -11.14
C LYS A 22 42.40 21.23 -9.93
N ASP A 23 42.56 22.05 -8.90
CA ASP A 23 41.74 22.02 -7.69
C ASP A 23 40.33 22.60 -7.91
N ALA A 24 40.19 23.57 -8.84
CA ALA A 24 38.90 24.15 -9.24
C ALA A 24 38.13 23.26 -10.22
N GLU A 25 38.81 22.42 -10.98
CA GLU A 25 38.17 21.44 -11.87
C GLU A 25 37.63 20.25 -11.07
N LEU A 26 38.41 19.76 -10.10
CA LEU A 26 38.03 18.66 -9.21
C LEU A 26 36.89 19.03 -8.25
N ASN A 27 36.86 20.26 -7.73
CA ASN A 27 35.78 20.70 -6.83
C ASN A 27 34.44 20.87 -7.58
N THR A 28 34.49 21.25 -8.85
CA THR A 28 33.32 21.40 -9.73
C THR A 28 32.79 20.03 -10.12
N GLU A 29 33.68 19.09 -10.47
CA GLU A 29 33.32 17.70 -10.76
C GLU A 29 32.72 16.99 -9.53
N PHE A 30 33.33 17.18 -8.34
CA PHE A 30 32.81 16.63 -7.10
C PHE A 30 31.44 17.21 -6.73
N SER A 31 31.25 18.52 -6.90
CA SER A 31 29.97 19.21 -6.71
C SER A 31 28.91 18.69 -7.67
N SER A 32 29.25 18.50 -8.96
CA SER A 32 28.36 17.92 -9.97
C SER A 32 27.91 16.50 -9.57
N LYS A 33 28.85 15.64 -9.17
CA LYS A 33 28.54 14.27 -8.73
C LYS A 33 27.66 14.24 -7.47
N ALA A 34 27.84 15.20 -6.56
CA ALA A 34 26.99 15.33 -5.38
C ALA A 34 25.56 15.75 -5.75
N VAL A 35 25.40 16.68 -6.68
CA VAL A 35 24.09 17.10 -7.21
C VAL A 35 23.39 15.95 -7.92
N ASP A 36 24.10 15.22 -8.78
CA ASP A 36 23.55 14.06 -9.51
C ASP A 36 23.07 12.95 -8.55
N PHE A 37 23.83 12.72 -7.48
CA PHE A 37 23.46 11.75 -6.44
C PHE A 37 22.17 12.16 -5.72
N VAL A 38 22.05 13.42 -5.32
CA VAL A 38 20.85 13.95 -4.66
C VAL A 38 19.64 13.88 -5.60
N GLN A 39 19.81 14.30 -6.85
CA GLN A 39 18.74 14.30 -7.85
C GLN A 39 18.21 12.89 -8.10
N ARG A 40 19.10 11.92 -8.30
CA ARG A 40 18.72 10.52 -8.51
C ARG A 40 17.94 9.96 -7.32
N ARG A 41 18.31 10.33 -6.10
CA ARG A 41 17.61 9.89 -4.88
C ARG A 41 16.23 10.53 -4.77
N GLN A 42 16.11 11.81 -5.11
CA GLN A 42 14.82 12.50 -5.16
C GLN A 42 13.88 11.87 -6.20
N ASP A 43 14.39 11.51 -7.38
CA ASP A 43 13.60 10.87 -8.42
C ASP A 43 13.10 9.49 -7.99
N VAL A 44 13.95 8.70 -7.32
CA VAL A 44 13.54 7.40 -6.76
C VAL A 44 12.49 7.58 -5.67
N ILE A 45 12.64 8.56 -4.78
CA ILE A 45 11.66 8.83 -3.72
C ILE A 45 10.30 9.18 -4.33
N ARG A 46 10.28 10.08 -5.32
CA ARG A 46 9.04 10.49 -5.99
C ARG A 46 8.39 9.34 -6.74
N PHE A 47 9.17 8.53 -7.45
CA PHE A 47 8.68 7.33 -8.11
C PHE A 47 7.99 6.37 -7.12
N VAL A 48 8.61 6.13 -5.95
CA VAL A 48 8.04 5.25 -4.92
C VAL A 48 6.74 5.84 -4.36
N GLN A 49 6.71 7.14 -4.07
CA GLN A 49 5.51 7.82 -3.57
C GLN A 49 4.35 7.74 -4.58
N ASP A 50 4.62 8.00 -5.86
CA ASP A 50 3.62 7.92 -6.93
C ASP A 50 3.10 6.49 -7.11
N ALA A 51 3.99 5.50 -7.04
CA ALA A 51 3.61 4.08 -7.12
C ALA A 51 2.73 3.66 -5.93
N ILE A 52 3.02 4.15 -4.73
CA ILE A 52 2.21 3.89 -3.53
C ILE A 52 0.83 4.54 -3.69
N ALA A 53 0.76 5.82 -4.08
CA ALA A 53 -0.51 6.52 -4.30
C ALA A 53 -1.38 5.79 -5.33
N ALA A 54 -0.79 5.43 -6.48
CA ALA A 54 -1.48 4.68 -7.52
C ALA A 54 -1.91 3.28 -7.06
N SER A 55 -1.16 2.62 -6.18
CA SER A 55 -1.53 1.33 -5.59
C SER A 55 -2.71 1.47 -4.63
N VAL A 56 -2.72 2.50 -3.78
CA VAL A 56 -3.83 2.79 -2.86
C VAL A 56 -5.10 3.09 -3.64
N ASP A 57 -5.03 3.91 -4.69
CA ASP A 57 -6.20 4.22 -5.52
C ASP A 57 -6.76 2.97 -6.21
N ARG A 58 -5.88 2.10 -6.74
CA ARG A 58 -6.28 0.82 -7.31
C ARG A 58 -6.90 -0.11 -6.27
N GLN A 59 -6.35 -0.17 -5.07
CA GLN A 59 -6.91 -0.98 -3.98
C GLN A 59 -8.30 -0.49 -3.58
N LYS A 60 -8.49 0.83 -3.46
CA LYS A 60 -9.78 1.45 -3.20
C LYS A 60 -10.79 1.14 -4.30
N LEU A 61 -10.42 1.37 -5.56
CA LEU A 61 -11.28 1.06 -6.71
C LEU A 61 -11.66 -0.43 -6.76
N ASN A 62 -10.71 -1.33 -6.49
CA ASN A 62 -10.97 -2.76 -6.45
C ASN A 62 -11.88 -3.15 -5.29
N ALA A 63 -11.70 -2.57 -4.10
CA ALA A 63 -12.58 -2.78 -2.95
C ALA A 63 -13.99 -2.26 -3.20
N ASP A 64 -14.13 -1.08 -3.81
CA ASP A 64 -15.41 -0.47 -4.19
C ASP A 64 -16.13 -1.32 -5.25
N ASN A 65 -15.41 -1.77 -6.28
CA ASN A 65 -15.98 -2.55 -7.39
C ASN A 65 -16.30 -4.00 -7.04
N LYS A 66 -15.54 -4.63 -6.15
CA LYS A 66 -15.79 -6.03 -5.75
C LYS A 66 -16.71 -6.14 -4.55
N GLY A 67 -16.87 -5.07 -3.76
CA GLY A 67 -17.59 -5.09 -2.50
C GLY A 67 -17.13 -6.23 -1.57
N ARG A 68 -17.81 -6.39 -0.44
CA ARG A 68 -17.73 -7.60 0.40
C ARG A 68 -18.92 -8.54 0.15
N GLY A 69 -19.53 -8.44 -1.03
CA GLY A 69 -20.86 -8.95 -1.28
C GLY A 69 -20.84 -10.38 -1.80
N ASN A 70 -20.99 -11.35 -0.91
CA ASN A 70 -21.77 -12.53 -1.26
C ASN A 70 -23.22 -12.07 -1.46
N THR A 71 -23.64 -11.92 -2.73
CA THR A 71 -24.98 -11.45 -3.15
C THR A 71 -26.13 -12.38 -2.74
N ASN A 72 -25.84 -13.45 -2.00
CA ASN A 72 -26.81 -14.46 -1.60
C ASN A 72 -27.55 -13.98 -0.35
N GLU A 73 -28.67 -13.28 -0.53
CA GLU A 73 -29.52 -12.92 0.59
C GLU A 73 -30.42 -14.08 1.02
N PHE A 74 -30.46 -14.37 2.32
CA PHE A 74 -31.44 -15.30 2.88
C PHE A 74 -32.74 -14.59 3.25
N LYS A 75 -33.88 -15.26 3.06
CA LYS A 75 -35.20 -14.76 3.48
C LYS A 75 -35.48 -15.18 4.92
N ILE A 76 -36.30 -14.40 5.63
CA ILE A 76 -36.86 -14.83 6.92
C ILE A 76 -37.64 -16.14 6.70
N GLY A 77 -37.44 -17.11 7.59
CA GLY A 77 -37.99 -18.46 7.47
C GLY A 77 -37.16 -19.42 6.62
N SER A 78 -36.13 -18.95 5.91
CA SER A 78 -35.21 -19.85 5.20
C SER A 78 -34.34 -20.64 6.18
N LEU A 79 -34.07 -21.89 5.81
CA LEU A 79 -33.12 -22.76 6.47
C LEU A 79 -31.70 -22.48 5.94
N VAL A 80 -30.76 -22.16 6.83
CA VAL A 80 -29.39 -21.81 6.48
C VAL A 80 -28.38 -22.66 7.23
N LEU A 81 -27.25 -22.94 6.58
CA LEU A 81 -26.11 -23.62 7.17
C LEU A 81 -25.11 -22.59 7.69
N VAL A 82 -24.56 -22.83 8.89
CA VAL A 82 -23.53 -22.00 9.50
C VAL A 82 -22.18 -22.70 9.37
N ALA A 83 -21.19 -21.99 8.83
CA ALA A 83 -19.85 -22.53 8.69
C ALA A 83 -19.13 -22.60 10.05
N THR A 84 -18.43 -23.70 10.31
CA THR A 84 -17.82 -23.97 11.63
C THR A 84 -16.45 -23.33 11.83
N HIS A 85 -15.79 -22.88 10.76
CA HIS A 85 -14.41 -22.36 10.80
C HIS A 85 -14.20 -21.16 11.74
N ASN A 86 -15.23 -20.34 11.95
CA ASN A 86 -15.20 -19.17 12.83
C ASN A 86 -16.00 -19.34 14.13
N LEU A 87 -16.50 -20.55 14.41
CA LEU A 87 -17.25 -20.81 15.63
C LEU A 87 -16.33 -21.10 16.80
N ALA A 88 -16.82 -20.80 18.00
CA ALA A 88 -16.10 -21.14 19.21
C ALA A 88 -15.90 -22.67 19.30
N LYS A 89 -14.72 -23.11 19.74
CA LYS A 89 -14.35 -24.54 19.79
C LYS A 89 -15.37 -25.42 20.53
N HIS A 90 -16.04 -24.87 21.55
CA HIS A 90 -17.06 -25.58 22.33
C HIS A 90 -18.39 -25.76 21.57
N ALA A 91 -18.67 -24.96 20.55
CA ALA A 91 -19.85 -25.13 19.70
C ALA A 91 -19.65 -26.24 18.67
N VAL A 92 -18.39 -26.68 18.49
CA VAL A 92 -18.00 -27.72 17.53
C VAL A 92 -17.32 -28.91 18.22
N SER A 93 -17.18 -28.88 19.55
CA SER A 93 -16.47 -29.92 20.32
C SER A 93 -17.21 -31.25 20.33
N ASP A 94 -18.53 -31.22 20.19
CA ASP A 94 -19.37 -32.41 20.16
C ASP A 94 -19.14 -33.26 18.90
N PHE A 95 -18.47 -32.70 17.89
CA PHE A 95 -18.16 -33.39 16.63
C PHE A 95 -16.81 -34.15 16.64
N GLY A 96 -16.11 -34.20 17.77
CA GLY A 96 -14.89 -34.99 17.95
C GLY A 96 -13.63 -34.34 17.38
N VAL A 97 -12.73 -35.14 16.78
CA VAL A 97 -11.45 -34.67 16.23
C VAL A 97 -11.66 -33.71 15.06
N SER A 98 -10.96 -32.57 15.08
CA SER A 98 -11.15 -31.46 14.13
C SER A 98 -11.06 -31.84 12.64
N LEU A 99 -10.40 -32.94 12.28
CA LEU A 99 -10.30 -33.42 10.90
C LEU A 99 -11.60 -34.05 10.38
N LEU A 100 -12.44 -34.57 11.28
CA LEU A 100 -13.74 -35.19 10.98
C LEU A 100 -14.94 -34.29 11.34
N ALA A 101 -14.67 -33.09 11.88
CA ALA A 101 -15.72 -32.16 12.22
C ALA A 101 -16.43 -31.64 10.96
N PRO A 102 -17.77 -31.50 10.98
CA PRO A 102 -18.51 -30.89 9.89
C PRO A 102 -18.00 -29.48 9.59
N HIS A 103 -17.86 -29.15 8.31
CA HIS A 103 -17.54 -27.78 7.87
C HIS A 103 -18.73 -26.83 8.04
N PHE A 104 -19.94 -27.39 8.10
CA PHE A 104 -21.20 -26.68 8.26
C PHE A 104 -22.09 -27.38 9.28
N ILE A 105 -22.85 -26.60 10.03
CA ILE A 105 -23.83 -27.07 11.02
C ILE A 105 -25.19 -26.39 10.80
N GLY A 106 -26.24 -26.98 11.35
CA GLY A 106 -27.62 -26.59 11.05
C GLY A 106 -28.16 -27.37 9.85
N PRO A 107 -29.47 -27.28 9.57
CA PRO A 107 -30.05 -25.99 9.22
C PRO A 107 -30.68 -25.23 10.39
N PHE A 108 -30.48 -23.92 10.41
CA PHE A 108 -31.15 -23.01 11.34
C PHE A 108 -32.10 -22.08 10.58
N THR A 109 -33.21 -21.74 11.21
CA THR A 109 -34.21 -20.83 10.63
C THR A 109 -33.78 -19.39 10.79
N VAL A 110 -33.84 -18.60 9.72
CA VAL A 110 -33.66 -17.14 9.81
C VAL A 110 -34.87 -16.50 10.48
N LEU A 111 -34.68 -15.88 11.65
CA LEU A 111 -35.71 -15.16 12.40
C LEU A 111 -35.81 -13.68 11.98
N ALA A 112 -34.66 -13.05 11.72
CA ALA A 112 -34.60 -11.63 11.34
C ALA A 112 -33.39 -11.34 10.44
N LYS A 113 -33.51 -10.32 9.58
CA LYS A 113 -32.43 -9.77 8.76
C LYS A 113 -32.20 -8.30 9.13
N HIS A 114 -30.96 -7.94 9.44
CA HIS A 114 -30.49 -6.59 9.74
C HIS A 114 -29.29 -6.27 8.84
N GLY A 115 -29.54 -5.80 7.62
CA GLY A 115 -28.49 -5.62 6.61
C GLY A 115 -27.82 -6.96 6.26
N ASN A 116 -26.52 -7.08 6.52
CA ASN A 116 -25.74 -8.31 6.33
C ASN A 116 -25.78 -9.25 7.55
N ALA A 117 -26.46 -8.87 8.63
CA ALA A 117 -26.57 -9.68 9.83
C ALA A 117 -27.90 -10.44 9.87
N TYR A 118 -27.84 -11.72 10.22
CA TYR A 118 -28.99 -12.63 10.28
C TYR A 118 -29.11 -13.20 11.67
N THR A 119 -30.27 -13.02 12.31
CA THR A 119 -30.59 -13.71 13.57
C THR A 119 -31.16 -15.09 13.23
N LEU A 120 -30.52 -16.12 13.75
CA LEU A 120 -30.88 -17.52 13.54
C LEU A 120 -31.52 -18.11 14.78
N ASP A 121 -32.46 -19.03 14.58
CA ASP A 121 -33.03 -19.85 15.64
C ASP A 121 -32.04 -20.93 16.08
N ILE A 122 -31.12 -20.55 16.99
CA ILE A 122 -30.10 -21.46 17.51
C ILE A 122 -30.51 -22.00 18.88
N PRO A 123 -30.44 -23.33 19.08
CA PRO A 123 -30.64 -23.94 20.38
C PRO A 123 -29.69 -23.37 21.45
N SER A 124 -30.25 -22.97 22.59
CA SER A 124 -29.46 -22.38 23.68
C SER A 124 -28.35 -23.29 24.21
N SER A 125 -28.48 -24.60 24.04
CA SER A 125 -27.44 -25.60 24.39
C SER A 125 -26.11 -25.38 23.66
N MET A 126 -26.15 -24.81 22.45
CA MET A 126 -24.95 -24.58 21.65
C MET A 126 -24.13 -23.36 22.11
N ARG A 127 -24.71 -22.50 22.96
CA ARG A 127 -24.05 -21.30 23.51
C ARG A 127 -23.43 -20.38 22.45
N LEU A 128 -23.96 -20.40 21.22
CA LEU A 128 -23.58 -19.52 20.13
C LEU A 128 -24.37 -18.21 20.21
N HIS A 129 -23.74 -17.12 19.75
CA HIS A 129 -24.47 -15.88 19.52
C HIS A 129 -25.49 -16.09 18.38
N PRO A 130 -26.76 -15.67 18.52
CA PRO A 130 -27.80 -15.98 17.53
C PRO A 130 -27.65 -15.17 16.23
N THR A 131 -26.91 -14.07 16.25
CA THR A 131 -26.71 -13.21 15.06
C THR A 131 -25.40 -13.52 14.34
N PHE A 132 -25.48 -13.76 13.03
CA PHE A 132 -24.35 -14.08 12.13
C PHE A 132 -24.24 -13.09 11.00
N MET A 133 -23.00 -12.75 10.62
CA MET A 133 -22.70 -11.82 9.53
C MET A 133 -22.47 -12.58 8.22
N LEU A 134 -23.03 -12.07 7.13
CA LEU A 134 -22.86 -12.57 5.78
C LEU A 134 -21.80 -11.72 5.05
N GLY A 135 -20.68 -12.34 4.66
CA GLY A 135 -19.63 -11.71 3.83
C GLY A 135 -18.31 -11.42 4.54
N GLY A 136 -17.78 -12.42 5.26
CA GLY A 136 -16.40 -12.41 5.76
C GLY A 136 -15.39 -12.71 4.67
#